data_AF-A0A2D6Q3E2-F1
#
_entry.id   AF-A0A2D6Q3E2-F1
#
_cell.length_a   1.000
_cell.length_b   1.000
_cell.length_c   1.000
_cell.angle_alpha   90.00
_cell.angle_beta   90.00
_cell.angle_gamma   90.00
#
_symmetry.space_group_name_H-M   'P 1'
#
loop_
_entity.id
_entity.type
_entity.pdbx_description
1 polymer ?
#
loop_
_entity_poly.entity_id
_entity_poly.type
_entity_poly.pdbx_seq_one_letter_code
_entity_poly.pdbx_strand_id
1 'polypeptide(L)'
;MVSRRATIKERRTTRSAFLLILLSIGLLGFLLFFGIPTLARFAAFVSELQSSSVPILQEDKTPPGPPRLDEIPRSIQTSKVTITGEAESGSTLKLFKNGEEEKETIVDDSGSFSLSIPLSQGESEIWATTTDQNGNESGESRRLTVIYDTEAPTLELTQPQDGETFSGDNKTIDVKGKTEPGIRVTINDRLAVFGSEGEFSQRLTLSEGENTITIIAVDKAENKTEKQIKITYSP
;
A
#
# COMPACT_ATOMS: atom_id res chain seq x y z
N MET A 1 64.91 39.29 -87.99
CA MET A 1 63.65 40.00 -87.68
C MET A 1 62.97 39.30 -86.50
N VAL A 2 63.11 39.82 -85.28
CA VAL A 2 62.47 39.22 -84.09
C VAL A 2 61.02 39.72 -84.01
N SER A 3 60.09 38.78 -84.04
CA SER A 3 58.66 39.05 -84.19
C SER A 3 58.05 39.72 -82.96
N ARG A 4 57.43 40.90 -83.16
CA ARG A 4 56.70 41.70 -82.16
C ARG A 4 55.59 40.91 -81.43
N ARG A 5 55.17 39.75 -81.96
CA ARG A 5 54.20 38.83 -81.35
C ARG A 5 54.81 37.97 -80.22
N ALA A 6 56.13 37.73 -80.20
CA ALA A 6 56.79 36.93 -79.17
C ALA A 6 56.92 37.69 -77.84
N THR A 7 57.30 38.98 -77.90
CA THR A 7 57.47 39.84 -76.71
C THR A 7 56.16 40.16 -75.99
N ILE A 8 55.02 40.16 -76.69
CA ILE A 8 53.69 40.35 -76.07
C ILE A 8 53.24 39.07 -75.35
N LYS A 9 53.53 37.88 -75.91
CA LYS A 9 53.26 36.60 -75.25
C LYS A 9 54.09 36.42 -73.98
N GLU A 10 55.38 36.73 -74.04
CA GLU A 10 56.33 36.61 -72.92
C GLU A 10 55.97 37.52 -71.73
N ARG A 11 55.49 38.74 -71.98
CA ARG A 11 54.99 39.64 -70.92
C ARG A 11 53.69 39.17 -70.28
N ARG A 12 52.83 38.45 -71.02
CA ARG A 12 51.61 37.85 -70.45
C ARG A 12 51.93 36.63 -69.60
N THR A 13 52.83 35.76 -70.07
CA THR A 13 53.23 34.54 -69.35
C THR A 13 54.01 34.83 -68.08
N THR A 14 54.88 35.85 -68.08
CA THR A 14 55.61 36.30 -66.87
C THR A 14 54.68 36.92 -65.84
N ARG A 15 53.70 37.74 -66.27
CA ARG A 15 52.67 38.29 -65.37
C ARG A 15 51.79 37.20 -64.78
N SER A 16 51.34 36.24 -65.59
CA SER A 16 50.55 35.11 -65.08
C SER A 16 51.37 34.19 -64.17
N ALA A 17 52.64 33.95 -64.48
CA ALA A 17 53.54 33.16 -63.63
C ALA A 17 53.77 33.84 -62.28
N PHE A 18 54.01 35.15 -62.26
CA PHE A 18 54.14 35.92 -61.02
C PHE A 18 52.86 35.90 -60.19
N LEU A 19 51.69 36.01 -60.84
CA LEU A 19 50.39 35.94 -60.18
C LEU A 19 50.13 34.54 -59.58
N LEU A 20 50.50 33.46 -60.28
CA LEU A 20 50.40 32.09 -59.78
C LEU A 20 51.35 31.85 -58.59
N ILE A 21 52.57 32.39 -58.63
CA ILE A 21 53.51 32.31 -57.50
C ILE A 21 52.96 33.07 -56.29
N LEU A 22 52.45 34.29 -56.47
CA LEU A 22 51.79 35.06 -55.41
C LEU A 22 50.56 34.32 -54.84
N LEU A 23 49.74 33.72 -55.72
CA LEU A 23 48.59 32.92 -55.32
C LEU A 23 49.03 31.69 -54.51
N SER A 24 50.10 31.00 -54.93
CA SER A 24 50.63 29.84 -54.20
C SER A 24 51.20 30.22 -52.83
N ILE A 25 51.88 31.36 -52.72
CA ILE A 25 52.42 31.86 -51.45
C ILE A 25 51.27 32.30 -50.53
N GLY A 26 50.26 32.98 -51.10
CA GLY A 26 49.05 33.37 -50.37
C GLY A 26 48.24 32.17 -49.89
N LEU A 27 48.07 31.15 -50.74
CA LEU A 27 47.41 29.89 -50.39
C LEU A 27 48.21 29.15 -49.31
N LEU A 28 49.53 29.06 -49.45
CA LEU A 28 50.39 28.41 -48.45
C LEU A 28 50.34 29.15 -47.11
N GLY A 29 50.39 30.48 -47.13
CA GLY A 29 50.19 31.31 -45.94
C GLY A 29 48.81 31.07 -45.32
N PHE A 30 47.74 31.09 -46.11
CA PHE A 30 46.40 30.80 -45.62
C PHE A 30 46.28 29.39 -45.01
N LEU A 31 46.89 28.39 -45.64
CA LEU A 31 46.87 27.00 -45.16
C LEU A 31 47.70 26.84 -43.87
N LEU A 32 48.83 27.53 -43.75
CA LEU A 32 49.66 27.54 -42.53
C LEU A 32 48.99 28.31 -41.37
N PHE A 33 48.40 29.48 -41.63
CA PHE A 33 47.82 30.34 -40.59
C PHE A 33 46.38 29.98 -40.21
N PHE A 34 45.58 29.48 -41.15
CA PHE A 34 44.17 29.15 -40.92
C PHE A 34 43.88 27.66 -41.10
N GLY A 35 44.49 26.99 -42.08
CA GLY A 35 44.26 25.57 -42.35
C GLY A 35 44.72 24.65 -41.21
N ILE A 36 46.00 24.68 -40.84
CA ILE A 36 46.56 23.81 -39.79
C ILE A 36 45.86 24.03 -38.43
N PRO A 37 45.66 25.28 -37.96
CA PRO A 37 44.99 25.50 -36.67
C PRO A 37 43.52 25.06 -36.65
N THR A 38 42.78 25.23 -37.76
CA THR A 38 41.39 24.77 -37.83
C THR A 38 41.29 23.25 -37.86
N LEU A 39 42.20 22.57 -38.56
CA LEU A 39 42.27 21.11 -38.58
C LEU A 39 42.62 20.54 -37.19
N ALA A 40 43.54 21.17 -36.46
CA ALA A 40 43.88 20.79 -35.09
C ALA A 40 42.70 20.96 -34.13
N ARG A 41 41.94 22.07 -34.25
CA ARG A 41 40.72 22.28 -33.46
C ARG A 41 39.63 21.26 -33.78
N PHE A 42 39.46 20.92 -35.06
CA PHE A 42 38.52 19.89 -35.47
C PHE A 42 38.93 18.51 -34.96
N ALA A 43 40.22 18.16 -35.03
CA ALA A 43 40.74 16.90 -34.47
C ALA A 43 40.53 16.82 -32.95
N ALA A 44 40.72 17.92 -32.21
CA ALA A 44 40.43 17.98 -30.78
C ALA A 44 38.93 17.76 -30.50
N PHE A 45 38.05 18.40 -31.27
CA PHE A 45 36.60 18.21 -31.18
C PHE A 45 36.18 16.76 -31.47
N VAL A 46 36.73 16.14 -32.52
CA VAL A 46 36.45 14.72 -32.84
C VAL A 46 36.99 13.79 -31.75
N SER A 47 38.15 14.11 -31.17
CA SER A 47 38.70 13.39 -30.01
C SER A 47 37.78 13.49 -28.78
N GLU A 48 37.12 14.63 -28.59
CA GLU A 48 36.16 14.86 -27.51
C GLU A 48 34.86 14.04 -27.72
N LEU A 49 34.39 13.93 -28.97
CA LEU A 49 33.27 13.06 -29.35
C LEU A 49 33.58 11.56 -29.21
N GLN A 50 34.82 11.15 -29.43
CA GLN A 50 35.23 9.74 -29.22
C GLN A 50 35.49 9.42 -27.75
N SER A 51 35.83 10.42 -26.94
CA SER A 51 36.04 10.28 -25.50
C SER A 51 34.75 10.21 -24.67
N SER A 52 33.60 10.49 -25.29
CA SER A 52 32.27 10.33 -24.67
C SER A 52 31.82 8.86 -24.70
N SER A 53 32.63 7.98 -24.11
CA SER A 53 32.32 6.57 -23.90
C SER A 53 31.98 6.25 -22.44
N VAL A 54 31.65 7.27 -21.63
CA VAL A 54 31.13 7.04 -20.27
C VAL A 54 29.74 6.43 -20.44
N PRO A 55 29.50 5.15 -20.07
CA PRO A 55 28.14 4.64 -20.02
C PRO A 55 27.37 5.53 -19.04
N ILE A 56 26.26 6.11 -19.50
CA ILE A 56 25.33 6.78 -18.61
C ILE A 56 24.77 5.67 -17.73
N LEU A 57 25.21 5.59 -16.46
CA LEU A 57 24.51 4.82 -15.45
C LEU A 57 23.18 5.53 -15.25
N GLN A 58 22.17 5.11 -15.99
CA GLN A 58 20.81 5.60 -15.83
C GLN A 58 20.31 4.98 -14.53
N GLU A 59 20.39 5.73 -13.43
CA GLU A 59 19.73 5.36 -12.18
C GLU A 59 18.26 5.07 -12.49
N ASP A 60 17.77 3.94 -12.01
CA ASP A 60 16.36 3.64 -12.06
C ASP A 60 15.62 4.63 -11.16
N LYS A 61 14.64 5.31 -11.75
CA LYS A 61 13.79 6.29 -11.07
C LYS A 61 12.33 5.85 -11.07
N THR A 62 12.06 4.62 -11.49
CA THR A 62 10.72 4.08 -11.61
C THR A 62 10.30 3.54 -10.26
N PRO A 63 9.27 4.10 -9.62
CA PRO A 63 8.83 3.55 -8.35
C PRO A 63 8.17 2.19 -8.50
N PRO A 64 8.29 1.32 -7.47
CA PRO A 64 7.52 0.10 -7.37
C PRO A 64 6.01 0.41 -7.31
N GLY A 65 5.18 -0.58 -7.68
CA GLY A 65 3.73 -0.49 -7.44
C GLY A 65 3.39 -0.47 -5.93
N PRO A 66 2.25 0.11 -5.51
CA PRO A 66 1.82 0.06 -4.12
C PRO A 66 1.70 -1.37 -3.60
N PRO A 67 2.11 -1.66 -2.35
CA PRO A 67 1.91 -2.98 -1.76
C PRO A 67 0.43 -3.31 -1.62
N ARG A 68 0.07 -4.58 -1.84
CA ARG A 68 -1.29 -5.09 -1.67
C ARG A 68 -1.39 -5.82 -0.33
N LEU A 69 -2.21 -5.30 0.57
CA LEU A 69 -2.51 -5.97 1.85
C LEU A 69 -3.72 -6.90 1.70
N ASP A 70 -3.62 -8.10 2.28
CA ASP A 70 -4.74 -9.03 2.39
C ASP A 70 -5.80 -8.52 3.38
N GLU A 71 -7.02 -9.04 3.26
CA GLU A 71 -8.08 -8.68 4.20
C GLU A 71 -7.84 -9.26 5.59
N ILE A 72 -8.11 -8.44 6.60
CA ILE A 72 -8.08 -8.82 8.02
C ILE A 72 -9.49 -8.73 8.62
N PRO A 73 -9.78 -9.48 9.70
CA PRO A 73 -11.02 -9.30 10.44
C PRO A 73 -11.15 -7.85 10.93
N ARG A 74 -12.36 -7.30 10.87
CA ARG A 74 -12.63 -5.92 11.31
C ARG A 74 -12.57 -5.74 12.83
N SER A 75 -12.76 -6.82 13.59
CA SER A 75 -12.73 -6.82 15.05
C SER A 75 -12.08 -8.11 15.56
N ILE A 76 -11.20 -8.01 16.55
CA ILE A 76 -10.46 -9.16 17.13
C ILE A 76 -10.26 -8.98 18.64
N GLN A 77 -10.06 -10.09 19.36
CA GLN A 77 -9.80 -10.11 20.81
C GLN A 77 -8.31 -10.25 21.14
N THR A 78 -7.46 -10.32 20.12
CA THR A 78 -6.02 -10.50 20.29
C THR A 78 -5.31 -9.17 20.15
N SER A 79 -4.42 -8.87 21.09
CA SER A 79 -3.59 -7.64 21.08
C SER A 79 -2.54 -7.60 19.97
N LYS A 80 -2.59 -8.52 19.01
CA LYS A 80 -1.74 -8.57 17.82
C LYS A 80 -2.56 -8.96 16.61
N VAL A 81 -2.22 -8.39 15.46
CA VAL A 81 -2.74 -8.77 14.15
C VAL A 81 -1.58 -9.15 13.24
N THR A 82 -1.81 -10.13 12.37
CA THR A 82 -0.85 -10.49 11.31
C THR A 82 -1.31 -9.86 10.01
N ILE A 83 -0.43 -9.08 9.39
CA ILE A 83 -0.63 -8.44 8.10
C ILE A 83 0.15 -9.23 7.07
N THR A 84 -0.56 -9.79 6.11
CA THR A 84 0.01 -10.48 4.95
C THR A 84 -0.30 -9.70 3.68
N GLY A 85 0.43 -9.99 2.62
CA GLY A 85 0.19 -9.39 1.33
C GLY A 85 1.30 -9.62 0.34
N GLU A 86 1.23 -8.86 -0.76
CA GLU A 86 2.18 -8.91 -1.86
C GLU A 86 2.75 -7.52 -2.18
N ALA A 87 4.00 -7.49 -2.59
CA ALA A 87 4.68 -6.29 -3.06
C ALA A 87 5.85 -6.67 -3.99
N GLU A 88 6.64 -5.68 -4.42
CA GLU A 88 7.82 -5.95 -5.24
C GLU A 88 8.87 -6.75 -4.46
N SER A 89 9.29 -7.89 -5.00
CA SER A 89 10.30 -8.78 -4.41
C SER A 89 11.60 -8.05 -4.09
N GLY A 90 12.12 -8.23 -2.89
CA GLY A 90 13.37 -7.62 -2.46
C GLY A 90 13.29 -6.11 -2.18
N SER A 91 12.11 -5.50 -2.29
CA SER A 91 11.86 -4.13 -1.81
C SER A 91 11.70 -4.11 -0.29
N THR A 92 11.98 -2.95 0.31
CA THR A 92 11.78 -2.71 1.74
C THR A 92 10.35 -2.23 1.98
N LEU A 93 9.56 -2.98 2.72
CA LEU A 93 8.20 -2.63 3.12
C LEU A 93 8.18 -1.93 4.47
N LYS A 94 7.51 -0.77 4.52
CA LYS A 94 7.20 -0.01 5.74
C LYS A 94 5.71 -0.10 6.02
N LEU A 95 5.36 -0.59 7.19
CA LEU A 95 3.99 -0.73 7.66
C LEU A 95 3.71 0.38 8.68
N PHE A 96 2.61 1.11 8.46
CA PHE A 96 2.16 2.22 9.27
C PHE A 96 0.91 1.83 10.04
N LYS A 97 0.83 2.25 11.30
CA LYS A 97 -0.35 2.13 12.16
C LYS A 97 -0.70 3.51 12.70
N ASN A 98 -1.93 3.97 12.47
CA ASN A 98 -2.41 5.30 12.90
C ASN A 98 -1.51 6.47 12.44
N GLY A 99 -0.88 6.33 11.29
CA GLY A 99 0.01 7.34 10.70
C GLY A 99 1.46 7.28 11.15
N GLU A 100 1.81 6.41 12.11
CA GLU A 100 3.19 6.20 12.57
C GLU A 100 3.77 4.91 11.96
N GLU A 101 5.07 4.92 11.65
CA GLU A 101 5.77 3.71 11.20
C GLU A 101 5.84 2.71 12.36
N GLU A 102 5.20 1.56 12.20
CA GLU A 102 5.11 0.52 13.22
C GLU A 102 6.19 -0.55 13.03
N LYS A 103 6.46 -0.91 11.77
CA LYS A 103 7.37 -2.00 11.44
C LYS A 103 7.91 -1.91 10.03
N GLU A 104 9.11 -2.42 9.82
CA GLU A 104 9.76 -2.56 8.52
C GLU A 104 10.16 -4.02 8.26
N THR A 105 10.14 -4.44 6.99
CA THR A 105 10.67 -5.75 6.56
C THR A 105 11.10 -5.73 5.10
N ILE A 106 11.82 -6.76 4.67
CA ILE A 106 12.13 -6.97 3.25
C ILE A 106 11.11 -7.96 2.68
N VAL A 107 10.53 -7.61 1.54
CA VAL A 107 9.61 -8.48 0.79
C VAL A 107 10.39 -9.67 0.24
N ASP A 108 9.87 -10.89 0.42
CA ASP A 108 10.59 -12.09 0.00
C ASP A 108 10.70 -12.23 -1.52
N ASP A 109 11.50 -13.21 -1.97
CA ASP A 109 11.76 -13.47 -3.40
C ASP A 109 10.50 -13.87 -4.19
N SER A 110 9.43 -14.28 -3.49
CA SER A 110 8.13 -14.60 -4.10
C SER A 110 7.22 -13.37 -4.25
N GLY A 111 7.65 -12.22 -3.72
CA GLY A 111 6.84 -11.01 -3.63
C GLY A 111 5.89 -11.01 -2.44
N SER A 112 6.00 -11.96 -1.51
CA SER A 112 5.11 -12.07 -0.35
C SER A 112 5.75 -11.45 0.90
N PHE A 113 4.91 -11.05 1.86
CA PHE A 113 5.37 -10.68 3.19
C PHE A 113 4.36 -11.09 4.28
N SER A 114 4.85 -11.20 5.51
CA SER A 114 4.02 -11.48 6.69
C SER A 114 4.62 -10.82 7.92
N LEU A 115 3.87 -9.90 8.52
CA LEU A 115 4.29 -9.12 9.69
C LEU A 115 3.24 -9.17 10.79
N SER A 116 3.67 -9.43 12.03
CA SER A 116 2.81 -9.25 13.20
C SER A 116 3.10 -7.92 13.88
N ILE A 117 2.04 -7.15 14.14
CA ILE A 117 2.07 -5.87 14.88
C ILE A 117 1.14 -5.89 16.09
N PRO A 118 1.50 -5.18 17.19
CA PRO A 118 0.62 -5.00 18.34
C PRO A 118 -0.52 -4.02 18.05
N LEU A 119 -1.66 -4.24 18.70
CA LEU A 119 -2.82 -3.35 18.72
C LEU A 119 -3.06 -2.82 20.13
N SER A 120 -3.59 -1.60 20.20
CA SER A 120 -4.13 -0.98 21.41
C SER A 120 -5.66 -1.07 21.36
N GLN A 121 -6.31 -1.14 22.53
CA GLN A 121 -7.77 -1.23 22.62
C GLN A 121 -8.41 -0.12 21.76
N GLY A 122 -9.41 -0.50 20.96
CA GLY A 122 -10.08 0.38 20.02
C GLY A 122 -9.60 0.23 18.57
N GLU A 123 -9.87 1.24 17.77
CA GLU A 123 -9.65 1.23 16.33
C GLU A 123 -8.18 1.51 15.97
N SER A 124 -7.67 0.79 14.98
CA SER A 124 -6.38 1.04 14.34
C SER A 124 -6.51 1.02 12.83
N GLU A 125 -5.92 2.03 12.18
CA GLU A 125 -5.80 2.11 10.73
C GLU A 125 -4.40 1.68 10.30
N ILE A 126 -4.33 0.79 9.30
CA ILE A 126 -3.09 0.14 8.85
C ILE A 126 -2.93 0.34 7.35
N TRP A 127 -1.74 0.75 6.92
CA TRP A 127 -1.35 0.86 5.50
C TRP A 127 0.16 0.68 5.36
N ALA A 128 0.65 0.56 4.12
CA ALA A 128 2.07 0.31 3.86
C ALA A 128 2.57 1.05 2.61
N THR A 129 3.88 1.26 2.55
CA THR A 129 4.64 1.62 1.34
C THR A 129 5.81 0.67 1.16
N THR A 130 6.39 0.64 -0.04
CA THR A 130 7.64 -0.07 -0.31
C THR A 130 8.67 0.84 -0.96
N THR A 131 9.94 0.62 -0.67
CA THR A 131 11.08 1.27 -1.33
C THR A 131 11.91 0.23 -2.06
N ASP A 132 12.17 0.44 -3.35
CA ASP A 132 13.01 -0.46 -4.15
C ASP A 132 14.51 -0.37 -3.77
N GLN A 133 15.35 -1.16 -4.41
CA GLN A 133 16.80 -1.19 -4.16
C GLN A 133 17.52 0.10 -4.61
N ASN A 134 16.88 0.88 -5.48
CA ASN A 134 17.37 2.15 -6.02
C ASN A 134 16.88 3.36 -5.21
N GLY A 135 16.06 3.14 -4.18
CA GLY A 135 15.54 4.17 -3.29
C GLY A 135 14.22 4.82 -3.77
N ASN A 136 13.55 4.28 -4.78
CA ASN A 136 12.26 4.79 -5.24
C ASN A 136 11.13 4.25 -4.35
N GLU A 137 10.25 5.13 -3.89
CA GLU A 137 9.13 4.79 -2.99
C GLU A 137 7.80 4.64 -3.74
N SER A 138 7.04 3.60 -3.42
CA SER A 138 5.70 3.35 -3.95
C SER A 138 4.68 4.37 -3.48
N GLY A 139 3.48 4.33 -4.08
CA GLY A 139 2.28 4.88 -3.44
C GLY A 139 1.85 4.07 -2.21
N GLU A 140 0.92 4.62 -1.43
CA GLU A 140 0.31 3.94 -0.28
C GLU A 140 -0.56 2.75 -0.71
N SER A 141 -0.58 1.69 0.09
CA SER A 141 -1.56 0.62 -0.02
C SER A 141 -2.98 1.09 0.33
N ARG A 142 -3.97 0.21 0.12
CA ARG A 142 -5.30 0.38 0.71
C ARG A 142 -5.21 0.33 2.24
N ARG A 143 -5.88 1.28 2.90
CA ARG A 143 -6.05 1.30 4.35
C ARG A 143 -6.95 0.16 4.83
N LEU A 144 -6.50 -0.55 5.85
CA LEU A 144 -7.25 -1.56 6.59
C LEU A 144 -7.62 -1.00 7.96
N THR A 145 -8.82 -1.31 8.43
CA THR A 145 -9.27 -0.94 9.78
C THR A 145 -9.50 -2.20 10.60
N VAL A 146 -8.93 -2.25 11.79
CA VAL A 146 -9.14 -3.31 12.78
C VAL A 146 -9.45 -2.70 14.13
N ILE A 147 -10.44 -3.27 14.81
CA ILE A 147 -10.81 -2.91 16.17
C ILE A 147 -10.30 -4.02 17.09
N TYR A 148 -9.37 -3.71 17.98
CA TYR A 148 -9.01 -4.61 19.07
C TYR A 148 -9.96 -4.37 20.24
N ASP A 149 -10.70 -5.40 20.62
CA ASP A 149 -11.70 -5.30 21.67
C ASP A 149 -11.75 -6.57 22.54
N THR A 150 -11.53 -6.41 23.84
CA THR A 150 -11.66 -7.47 24.85
C THR A 150 -12.86 -7.30 25.79
N GLU A 151 -13.67 -6.25 25.60
CA GLU A 151 -14.78 -5.95 26.51
C GLU A 151 -16.00 -6.81 26.15
N ALA A 152 -16.49 -7.58 27.12
CA ALA A 152 -17.70 -8.36 26.93
C ALA A 152 -18.93 -7.45 26.95
N PRO A 153 -19.94 -7.71 26.11
CA PRO A 153 -21.12 -6.84 26.01
C PRO A 153 -21.94 -6.88 27.31
N THR A 154 -22.58 -5.77 27.65
CA THR A 154 -23.55 -5.75 28.75
C THR A 154 -24.75 -6.66 28.47
N LEU A 155 -25.25 -7.34 29.50
CA LEU A 155 -26.43 -8.21 29.39
C LEU A 155 -27.32 -8.07 30.64
N GLU A 156 -28.47 -7.44 30.45
CA GLU A 156 -29.50 -7.27 31.46
C GLU A 156 -30.73 -8.11 31.10
N LEU A 157 -31.17 -8.98 32.00
CA LEU A 157 -32.42 -9.72 31.83
C LEU A 157 -33.51 -9.02 32.62
N THR A 158 -34.57 -8.60 31.93
CA THR A 158 -35.73 -7.91 32.53
C THR A 158 -36.83 -8.88 32.95
N GLN A 159 -37.06 -9.93 32.16
CA GLN A 159 -38.00 -11.01 32.49
C GLN A 159 -37.67 -12.29 31.70
N PRO A 160 -37.97 -13.48 32.23
CA PRO A 160 -38.42 -13.73 33.60
C PRO A 160 -37.28 -13.55 34.63
N GLN A 161 -37.62 -13.53 35.91
CA GLN A 161 -36.65 -13.55 37.00
C GLN A 161 -36.17 -14.99 37.29
N ASP A 162 -34.97 -15.11 37.85
CA ASP A 162 -34.48 -16.41 38.30
C ASP A 162 -35.32 -16.94 39.46
N GLY A 163 -35.72 -18.21 39.37
CA GLY A 163 -36.63 -18.87 40.31
C GLY A 163 -38.12 -18.57 40.10
N GLU A 164 -38.49 -17.80 39.06
CA GLU A 164 -39.89 -17.47 38.79
C GLU A 164 -40.71 -18.73 38.48
N THR A 165 -41.97 -18.75 38.95
CA THR A 165 -42.89 -19.88 38.72
C THR A 165 -44.07 -19.44 37.88
N PHE A 166 -44.34 -20.19 36.82
CA PHE A 166 -45.46 -20.01 35.91
C PHE A 166 -46.48 -21.13 36.12
N SER A 167 -47.78 -20.81 36.05
CA SER A 167 -48.83 -21.83 36.14
C SER A 167 -50.03 -21.57 35.24
N GLY A 168 -50.82 -22.62 35.00
CA GLY A 168 -52.02 -22.60 34.16
C GLY A 168 -51.76 -23.04 32.71
N ASP A 169 -52.79 -22.89 31.87
CA ASP A 169 -52.82 -23.44 30.51
C ASP A 169 -51.79 -22.80 29.54
N ASN A 170 -51.26 -21.60 29.85
CA ASN A 170 -50.30 -20.93 28.98
C ASN A 170 -48.86 -21.39 29.26
N LYS A 171 -48.38 -22.31 28.43
CA LYS A 171 -46.99 -22.81 28.44
C LYS A 171 -45.97 -21.92 27.72
N THR A 172 -46.31 -20.67 27.39
CA THR A 172 -45.39 -19.79 26.65
C THR A 172 -45.06 -18.52 27.43
N ILE A 173 -43.79 -18.13 27.38
CA ILE A 173 -43.29 -16.91 28.00
C ILE A 173 -42.45 -16.10 27.00
N ASP A 174 -42.38 -14.79 27.23
CA ASP A 174 -41.44 -13.92 26.52
C ASP A 174 -40.24 -13.62 27.43
N VAL A 175 -39.07 -14.12 27.05
CA VAL A 175 -37.79 -13.77 27.67
C VAL A 175 -37.37 -12.43 27.07
N LYS A 176 -37.17 -11.41 27.90
CA LYS A 176 -36.82 -10.06 27.47
C LYS A 176 -35.64 -9.51 28.26
N GLY A 177 -34.83 -8.69 27.60
CA GLY A 177 -33.73 -8.01 28.24
C GLY A 177 -33.19 -6.86 27.42
N LYS A 178 -32.07 -6.30 27.88
CA LYS A 178 -31.34 -5.23 27.24
C LYS A 178 -29.86 -5.59 27.12
N THR A 179 -29.24 -5.12 26.05
CA THR A 179 -27.81 -5.20 25.78
C THR A 179 -27.39 -3.95 25.00
N GLU A 180 -26.12 -3.82 24.66
CA GLU A 180 -25.66 -2.76 23.77
C GLU A 180 -26.22 -2.91 22.34
N PRO A 181 -26.39 -1.80 21.60
CA PRO A 181 -26.78 -1.87 20.20
C PRO A 181 -25.76 -2.64 19.33
N GLY A 182 -26.27 -3.45 18.41
CA GLY A 182 -25.42 -4.17 17.45
C GLY A 182 -24.78 -5.46 17.99
N ILE A 183 -25.14 -5.86 19.21
CA ILE A 183 -24.78 -7.15 19.82
C ILE A 183 -25.70 -8.25 19.30
N ARG A 184 -25.16 -9.46 19.16
CA ARG A 184 -25.94 -10.67 18.84
C ARG A 184 -26.35 -11.37 20.13
N VAL A 185 -27.64 -11.58 20.35
CA VAL A 185 -28.15 -12.31 21.52
C VAL A 185 -28.83 -13.62 21.10
N THR A 186 -28.51 -14.70 21.80
CA THR A 186 -29.20 -16.00 21.67
C THR A 186 -29.82 -16.41 22.99
N ILE A 187 -30.99 -17.05 22.92
CA ILE A 187 -31.73 -17.59 24.07
C ILE A 187 -32.02 -19.06 23.75
N ASN A 188 -31.43 -19.99 24.52
CA ASN A 188 -31.43 -21.43 24.24
C ASN A 188 -31.07 -21.74 22.77
N ASP A 189 -29.94 -21.20 22.32
CA ASP A 189 -29.38 -21.31 20.96
C ASP A 189 -30.22 -20.70 19.83
N ARG A 190 -31.32 -20.00 20.16
CA ARG A 190 -32.17 -19.30 19.18
C ARG A 190 -31.86 -17.82 19.18
N LEU A 191 -31.72 -17.23 18.00
CA LEU A 191 -31.49 -15.79 17.86
C LEU A 191 -32.69 -15.01 18.42
N ALA A 192 -32.41 -14.06 19.32
CA ALA A 192 -33.42 -13.17 19.87
C ALA A 192 -33.81 -12.09 18.84
N VAL A 193 -35.05 -11.60 18.95
CA VAL A 193 -35.55 -10.48 18.14
C VAL A 193 -35.20 -9.17 18.83
N PHE A 194 -34.56 -8.26 18.10
CA PHE A 194 -34.21 -6.93 18.61
C PHE A 194 -35.33 -5.91 18.38
N GLY A 195 -35.59 -5.11 19.41
CA GLY A 195 -36.39 -3.89 19.37
C GLY A 195 -35.51 -2.65 19.21
N SER A 196 -35.98 -1.52 19.74
CA SER A 196 -35.20 -0.27 19.82
C SER A 196 -34.15 -0.33 20.95
N GLU A 197 -33.05 0.40 20.78
CA GLU A 197 -32.11 0.70 21.88
C GLU A 197 -31.56 -0.55 22.61
N GLY A 198 -31.28 -1.63 21.86
CA GLY A 198 -30.65 -2.84 22.42
C GLY A 198 -31.59 -3.75 23.23
N GLU A 199 -32.90 -3.48 23.20
CA GLU A 199 -33.90 -4.40 23.72
C GLU A 199 -33.93 -5.68 22.87
N PHE A 200 -33.94 -6.83 23.54
CA PHE A 200 -34.13 -8.12 22.90
C PHE A 200 -35.30 -8.88 23.51
N SER A 201 -35.96 -9.70 22.70
CA SER A 201 -37.03 -10.58 23.15
C SER A 201 -37.02 -11.91 22.41
N GLN A 202 -37.39 -12.98 23.10
CA GLN A 202 -37.62 -14.28 22.48
C GLN A 202 -38.76 -15.00 23.19
N ARG A 203 -39.68 -15.54 22.40
CA ARG A 203 -40.73 -16.42 22.92
C ARG A 203 -40.21 -17.84 23.11
N LEU A 204 -40.43 -18.40 24.30
CA LEU A 204 -40.11 -19.78 24.64
C LEU A 204 -41.38 -20.56 24.99
N THR A 205 -41.35 -21.85 24.71
CA THR A 205 -42.35 -22.81 25.18
C THR A 205 -41.74 -23.61 26.31
N LEU A 206 -42.42 -23.67 27.44
CA LEU A 206 -41.99 -24.34 28.66
C LEU A 206 -42.37 -25.82 28.64
N SER A 207 -41.54 -26.63 29.28
CA SER A 207 -41.84 -28.01 29.68
C SER A 207 -42.35 -28.01 31.12
N GLU A 208 -43.17 -28.99 31.48
CA GLU A 208 -43.57 -29.18 32.88
C GLU A 208 -42.33 -29.38 33.79
N GLY A 209 -42.33 -28.71 34.94
CA GLY A 209 -41.22 -28.74 35.89
C GLY A 209 -40.19 -27.62 35.66
N GLU A 210 -38.94 -27.90 36.02
CA GLU A 210 -37.83 -26.94 35.91
C GLU A 210 -37.42 -26.72 34.44
N ASN A 211 -37.30 -25.46 34.02
CA ASN A 211 -36.79 -25.05 32.71
C ASN A 211 -35.55 -24.19 32.92
N THR A 212 -34.43 -24.61 32.33
CA THR A 212 -33.21 -23.80 32.27
C THR A 212 -33.23 -22.93 31.02
N ILE A 213 -32.97 -21.64 31.19
CA ILE A 213 -32.85 -20.66 30.11
C ILE A 213 -31.44 -20.10 30.12
N THR A 214 -30.71 -20.31 29.03
CA THR A 214 -29.37 -19.75 28.79
C THR A 214 -29.48 -18.60 27.80
N ILE A 215 -28.97 -17.43 28.16
CA ILE A 215 -28.91 -16.22 27.35
C ILE A 215 -27.45 -15.89 27.11
N ILE A 216 -27.04 -15.77 25.84
CA ILE A 216 -25.66 -15.45 25.45
C ILE A 216 -25.68 -14.21 24.56
N ALA A 217 -24.99 -13.15 25.00
CA ALA A 217 -24.71 -11.95 24.22
C ALA A 217 -23.29 -12.04 23.65
N VAL A 218 -23.12 -11.73 22.37
CA VAL A 218 -21.84 -11.79 21.64
C VAL A 218 -21.67 -10.52 20.81
N ASP A 219 -20.54 -9.83 20.98
CA ASP A 219 -20.21 -8.63 20.21
C ASP A 219 -19.58 -8.97 18.83
N LYS A 220 -19.04 -7.96 18.13
CA LYS A 220 -18.38 -8.14 16.83
C LYS A 220 -16.96 -8.72 16.92
N ALA A 221 -16.28 -8.53 18.05
CA ALA A 221 -14.99 -9.14 18.33
C ALA A 221 -15.14 -10.58 18.83
N GLU A 222 -16.37 -11.06 19.04
CA GLU A 222 -16.73 -12.35 19.63
C GLU A 222 -16.52 -12.43 21.16
N ASN A 223 -16.47 -11.29 21.87
CA ASN A 223 -16.55 -11.26 23.33
C ASN A 223 -17.94 -11.68 23.79
N LYS A 224 -18.03 -12.41 24.90
CA LYS A 224 -19.27 -13.07 25.34
C LYS A 224 -19.65 -12.73 26.76
N THR A 225 -20.93 -12.49 26.97
CA THR A 225 -21.57 -12.46 28.28
C THR A 225 -22.67 -13.51 28.30
N GLU A 226 -22.62 -14.42 29.27
CA GLU A 226 -23.60 -15.49 29.44
C GLU A 226 -24.36 -15.30 30.75
N LYS A 227 -25.68 -15.51 30.69
CA LYS A 227 -26.56 -15.55 31.87
C LYS A 227 -27.44 -16.78 31.78
N GLN A 228 -27.52 -17.53 32.88
CA GLN A 228 -28.41 -18.66 33.02
C GLN A 228 -29.41 -18.41 34.15
N ILE A 229 -30.67 -18.76 33.92
CA ILE A 229 -31.72 -18.74 34.94
C ILE A 229 -32.52 -20.04 34.91
N LYS A 230 -33.19 -20.34 36.00
CA LYS A 230 -34.11 -21.46 36.15
C LYS A 230 -35.49 -20.95 36.50
N ILE A 231 -36.51 -21.48 35.84
CA ILE A 231 -37.91 -21.19 36.16
C ILE A 231 -38.68 -22.51 36.30
N THR A 232 -39.80 -22.49 37.00
CA THR A 232 -40.66 -23.68 37.14
C THR A 232 -41.99 -23.45 36.45
N TYR A 233 -42.47 -24.42 35.67
CA TYR A 233 -43.82 -24.40 35.09
C TYR A 233 -44.66 -25.55 35.65
N SER A 234 -45.83 -25.22 36.19
CA SER A 234 -46.83 -26.18 36.65
C SER A 234 -48.15 -25.94 35.90
N PRO A 235 -48.62 -26.85 35.03
CA PRO A 235 -49.87 -26.67 34.30
C PRO A 235 -51.08 -26.45 35.22
#